data_AF-A0A1H7D5M2-F1
#
_entry.id   AF-A0A1H7D5M2-F1
#
_cell.length_a   1.000
_cell.length_b   1.000
_cell.length_c   1.000
_cell.angle_alpha   90.00
_cell.angle_beta   90.00
_cell.angle_gamma   90.00
#
_symmetry.space_group_name_H-M   'P 1'
#
loop_
_entity.id
_entity.type
_entity.pdbx_description
1 polymer ?
#
loop_
_entity_poly.entity_id
_entity_poly.type
_entity_poly.pdbx_seq_one_letter_code
_entity_poly.pdbx_strand_id
1 'polypeptide(L)'
;MQTDRSQRWRERRALWARDLELIDPSAYRVEVIDHAVARAFIARHHYLPTYPAAQVAVGLFDRSGALEGVAVFAVPTTGAVISRHTGFDDPARGCVLARLILTDAVPQNGESFFVARAFRHLRRERPGIEAVVSYSDPGAGHIGRVYCALSAAHRAITRPRTMLRVGDITISGRTLSKIRLGEQGHAGAIDQLVALGVPRPSISASIIVGGTLNAAEFDELVDIIASERLAIEWDGEPFEAHHHVAGEPLSLFAHEVAGGSFDDLESWCLSHRLPFVRWCGGYSGQWGPERVVSTGDERITSYAVTEDDEVVISRSKIEMLGSFEAVLAHFDTAEFTVPPLVVRGVDADNPASHGGRHVQ
;
A
#
# COMPACT_ATOMS: atom_id res chain seq x y z
N MET A 1 18.40 30.03 0.90
CA MET A 1 19.49 29.47 1.75
C MET A 1 20.79 29.57 0.97
N GLN A 2 21.73 30.41 1.40
CA GLN A 2 23.11 30.37 0.91
C GLN A 2 23.96 29.74 2.03
N THR A 3 24.68 28.67 1.70
CA THR A 3 25.65 28.02 2.59
C THR A 3 27.00 28.02 1.87
N ASP A 4 28.07 28.26 2.62
CA ASP A 4 29.47 28.13 2.22
C ASP A 4 29.99 26.70 2.39
N ARG A 5 29.20 25.81 3.03
CA ARG A 5 29.57 24.42 3.29
C ARG A 5 28.93 23.47 2.29
N SER A 6 29.70 22.47 1.85
CA SER A 6 29.19 21.38 1.01
C SER A 6 28.66 20.23 1.87
N GLN A 7 27.50 19.69 1.48
CA GLN A 7 26.92 18.50 2.10
C GLN A 7 27.47 17.23 1.42
N ARG A 8 27.75 16.20 2.21
CA ARG A 8 28.32 14.91 1.81
C ARG A 8 27.39 13.79 2.28
N TRP A 9 27.43 12.64 1.61
CA TRP A 9 26.64 11.47 1.99
C TRP A 9 27.51 10.23 2.08
N ARG A 10 27.50 9.59 3.25
CA ARG A 10 28.20 8.33 3.50
C ARG A 10 27.32 7.43 4.34
N GLU A 11 27.14 6.19 3.90
CA GLU A 11 26.34 5.20 4.63
C GLU A 11 24.93 5.73 4.96
N ARG A 12 24.34 6.46 4.00
CA ARG A 12 23.03 7.12 4.09
C ARG A 12 22.91 8.18 5.20
N ARG A 13 24.04 8.71 5.67
CA ARG A 13 24.08 9.83 6.62
C ARG A 13 24.54 11.10 5.91
N ALA A 14 23.82 12.19 6.15
CA ALA A 14 24.23 13.51 5.74
C ALA A 14 25.36 14.01 6.64
N LEU A 15 26.48 14.39 6.02
CA LEU A 15 27.64 14.99 6.66
C LEU A 15 27.86 16.38 6.04
N TRP A 16 28.50 17.28 6.76
CA TRP A 16 28.97 18.54 6.20
C TRP A 16 30.48 18.49 6.08
N ALA A 17 31.02 18.94 4.95
CA ALA A 17 32.46 19.15 4.81
C ALA A 17 32.92 20.09 5.95
N ARG A 18 33.92 19.64 6.71
CA ARG A 18 34.39 20.33 7.92
C ARG A 18 35.54 21.29 7.65
N ASP A 19 36.31 21.03 6.60
CA ASP A 19 37.44 21.83 6.15
C ASP A 19 37.14 22.51 4.80
N LEU A 20 37.97 23.50 4.46
CA LEU A 20 37.93 24.23 3.19
C LEU A 20 38.95 23.68 2.18
N GLU A 21 39.41 22.44 2.40
CA GLU A 21 40.40 21.81 1.52
C GLU A 21 39.81 21.69 0.10
N LEU A 22 40.60 22.12 -0.89
CA LEU A 22 40.22 22.06 -2.29
C LEU A 22 40.77 20.78 -2.91
N ILE A 23 40.00 20.20 -3.82
CA ILE A 23 40.43 19.01 -4.55
C ILE A 23 41.74 19.27 -5.30
N ASP A 24 42.69 18.33 -5.21
CA ASP A 24 43.82 18.20 -6.14
C ASP A 24 43.37 17.37 -7.36
N PRO A 25 43.17 17.98 -8.54
CA PRO A 25 42.77 17.29 -9.77
C PRO A 25 43.65 16.09 -10.15
N SER A 26 44.94 16.14 -9.81
CA SER A 26 45.91 15.11 -10.17
C SER A 26 45.82 13.86 -9.29
N ALA A 27 45.14 13.97 -8.15
CA ALA A 27 44.92 12.87 -7.22
C ALA A 27 43.76 11.95 -7.61
N TYR A 28 42.99 12.31 -8.64
CA TYR A 28 41.78 11.59 -9.01
C TYR A 28 41.73 11.23 -10.48
N ARG A 29 41.22 10.02 -10.76
CA ARG A 29 40.85 9.58 -12.11
C ARG A 29 39.33 9.41 -12.22
N VAL A 30 38.81 9.59 -13.43
CA VAL A 30 37.39 9.52 -13.73
C VAL A 30 37.19 8.56 -14.89
N GLU A 31 36.41 7.52 -14.70
CA GLU A 31 36.27 6.41 -15.65
C GLU A 31 34.82 5.92 -15.72
N VAL A 32 34.43 5.33 -16.87
CA VAL A 32 33.16 4.61 -16.98
C VAL A 32 33.25 3.33 -16.15
N ILE A 33 32.19 3.02 -15.41
CA ILE A 33 32.14 1.85 -14.52
C ILE A 33 30.94 0.97 -14.84
N ASP A 34 31.03 -0.30 -14.46
CA ASP A 34 29.94 -1.25 -14.57
C ASP A 34 28.72 -0.84 -13.72
N HIS A 35 27.52 -1.13 -14.22
CA HIS A 35 26.27 -0.78 -13.54
C HIS A 35 26.11 -1.48 -12.19
N ALA A 36 26.62 -2.70 -12.01
CA ALA A 36 26.57 -3.42 -10.74
C ALA A 36 27.45 -2.74 -9.68
N VAL A 37 28.63 -2.27 -10.06
CA VAL A 37 29.53 -1.50 -9.17
C VAL A 37 28.87 -0.20 -8.74
N ALA A 38 28.32 0.55 -9.70
CA ALA A 38 27.60 1.80 -9.41
C ALA A 38 26.36 1.55 -8.52
N ARG A 39 25.61 0.48 -8.78
CA ARG A 39 24.42 0.08 -8.00
C ARG A 39 24.79 -0.24 -6.55
N ALA A 40 25.84 -1.03 -6.33
CA ALA A 40 26.31 -1.37 -4.99
C ALA A 40 26.73 -0.13 -4.21
N PHE A 41 27.47 0.78 -4.85
CA PHE A 41 27.89 2.04 -4.24
C PHE A 41 26.70 2.94 -3.87
N ILE A 42 25.74 3.13 -4.78
CA ILE A 42 24.55 3.95 -4.54
C ILE A 42 23.69 3.38 -3.42
N ALA A 43 23.45 2.06 -3.40
CA ALA A 43 22.65 1.41 -2.36
C ALA A 43 23.27 1.57 -0.95
N ARG A 44 24.61 1.64 -0.89
CA ARG A 44 25.35 1.85 0.36
C ARG A 44 25.35 3.31 0.79
N HIS A 45 25.62 4.26 -0.10
CA HIS A 45 25.97 5.62 0.28
C HIS A 45 24.85 6.66 0.07
N HIS A 46 24.01 6.51 -0.96
CA HIS A 46 23.08 7.55 -1.40
C HIS A 46 21.75 7.54 -0.63
N TYR A 47 21.20 8.72 -0.34
CA TYR A 47 19.91 8.87 0.36
C TYR A 47 18.72 8.27 -0.41
N LEU A 48 18.80 8.31 -1.74
CA LEU A 48 17.97 7.52 -2.67
C LEU A 48 18.75 6.29 -3.16
N PRO A 49 18.59 5.11 -2.52
CA PRO A 49 19.40 3.92 -2.79
C PRO A 49 18.98 3.18 -4.07
N THR A 50 17.81 3.50 -4.64
CA THR A 50 17.32 2.87 -5.87
C THR A 50 18.19 3.26 -7.07
N TYR A 51 18.63 2.27 -7.84
CA TYR A 51 19.39 2.48 -9.07
C TYR A 51 18.46 2.84 -10.24
N PRO A 52 18.72 3.94 -10.99
CA PRO A 52 17.84 4.38 -12.06
C PRO A 52 18.00 3.54 -13.34
N ALA A 53 17.16 3.81 -14.35
CA ALA A 53 17.30 3.28 -15.71
C ALA A 53 18.54 3.88 -16.42
N ALA A 54 19.71 3.44 -15.97
CA ALA A 54 21.00 4.00 -16.34
C ALA A 54 21.34 3.76 -17.82
N GLN A 55 21.97 4.77 -18.41
CA GLN A 55 22.55 4.75 -19.76
C GLN A 55 24.08 4.72 -19.69
N VAL A 56 24.67 5.47 -18.75
CA VAL A 56 26.11 5.52 -18.48
C VAL A 56 26.30 5.72 -16.98
N ALA A 57 27.20 4.94 -16.38
CA ALA A 57 27.68 5.16 -15.02
C ALA A 57 29.17 5.53 -15.04
N VAL A 58 29.54 6.54 -14.28
CA VAL A 58 30.92 7.04 -14.20
C VAL A 58 31.34 7.02 -12.73
N GLY A 59 32.56 6.56 -12.47
CA GLY A 59 33.20 6.54 -11.16
C GLY A 59 34.29 7.59 -11.03
N LEU A 60 34.44 8.14 -9.83
CA LEU A 60 35.57 8.95 -9.39
C LEU A 60 36.43 8.07 -8.48
N PHE A 61 37.70 7.92 -8.81
CA PHE A 61 38.63 7.12 -8.02
C PHE A 61 39.81 7.95 -7.54
N ASP A 62 40.27 7.69 -6.33
CA ASP A 62 41.45 8.32 -5.74
C ASP A 62 42.78 7.70 -6.25
N ARG A 63 43.90 8.12 -5.67
CA ARG A 63 45.25 7.59 -5.96
C ARG A 63 45.41 6.11 -5.59
N SER A 64 44.67 5.63 -4.58
CA SER A 64 44.75 4.25 -4.11
C SER A 64 43.98 3.26 -5.00
N GLY A 65 43.04 3.78 -5.80
CA GLY A 65 42.12 2.93 -6.56
C GLY A 65 40.73 2.85 -5.96
N ALA A 66 40.48 3.46 -4.81
CA ALA A 66 39.19 3.47 -4.13
C ALA A 66 38.16 4.29 -4.91
N LEU A 67 36.94 3.76 -5.02
CA LEU A 67 35.81 4.46 -5.63
C LEU A 67 35.22 5.43 -4.60
N GLU A 68 35.38 6.72 -4.84
CA GLU A 68 34.96 7.78 -3.91
C GLU A 68 33.75 8.57 -4.41
N GLY A 69 33.32 8.35 -5.66
CA GLY A 69 32.11 8.99 -6.17
C GLY A 69 31.52 8.29 -7.39
N VAL A 70 30.22 8.46 -7.57
CA VAL A 70 29.45 7.89 -8.68
C VAL A 70 28.50 8.94 -9.25
N ALA A 71 28.51 9.06 -10.58
CA ALA A 71 27.56 9.83 -11.37
C ALA A 71 26.84 8.88 -12.34
N VAL A 72 25.51 8.94 -12.38
CA VAL A 72 24.69 8.09 -13.27
C VAL A 72 23.83 8.96 -14.16
N PHE A 73 24.05 8.82 -15.47
CA PHE A 73 23.19 9.38 -16.51
C PHE A 73 22.14 8.35 -16.89
N ALA A 74 20.87 8.70 -16.83
CA ALA A 74 19.75 7.77 -17.00
C ALA A 74 18.72 8.29 -18.02
N VAL A 75 17.89 7.38 -18.49
CA VAL A 75 16.68 7.73 -19.25
C VAL A 75 15.73 8.47 -18.29
N PRO A 76 15.14 9.61 -18.69
CA PRO A 76 14.14 10.28 -17.86
C PRO A 76 12.90 9.39 -17.69
N THR A 77 12.17 9.56 -16.59
CA THR A 77 10.92 8.82 -16.35
C THR A 77 9.90 9.05 -17.46
N THR A 78 9.88 10.25 -18.05
CA THR A 78 9.10 10.58 -19.25
C THR A 78 9.92 11.45 -20.19
N GLY A 79 9.76 11.28 -21.51
CA GLY A 79 10.44 12.13 -22.50
C GLY A 79 10.13 13.62 -22.36
N ALA A 80 8.95 13.95 -21.81
CA ALA A 80 8.51 15.32 -21.54
C ALA A 80 9.48 16.12 -20.64
N VAL A 81 10.28 15.45 -19.80
CA VAL A 81 11.32 16.12 -19.00
C VAL A 81 12.34 16.81 -19.91
N ILE A 82 12.75 16.15 -20.99
CA ILE A 82 13.74 16.71 -21.92
C ILE A 82 13.10 17.83 -22.70
N SER A 83 12.00 17.56 -23.42
CA SER A 83 11.38 18.55 -24.29
C SER A 83 10.99 19.84 -23.57
N ARG A 84 10.43 19.73 -22.36
CA ARG A 84 10.06 20.89 -21.55
C ARG A 84 11.25 21.75 -21.11
N HIS A 85 12.37 21.13 -20.76
CA HIS A 85 13.47 21.85 -20.11
C HIS A 85 14.58 22.25 -21.08
N THR A 86 14.77 21.52 -22.17
CA THR A 86 15.83 21.77 -23.16
C THR A 86 15.31 22.42 -24.44
N GLY A 87 14.01 22.29 -24.73
CA GLY A 87 13.42 22.75 -26.00
C GLY A 87 13.67 21.81 -27.18
N PHE A 88 14.14 20.59 -26.95
CA PHE A 88 14.26 19.57 -28.00
C PHE A 88 12.93 18.84 -28.20
N ASP A 89 12.50 18.71 -29.45
CA ASP A 89 11.30 17.93 -29.79
C ASP A 89 11.54 16.43 -29.62
N ASP A 90 12.75 15.96 -29.96
CA ASP A 90 13.16 14.57 -29.75
C ASP A 90 13.75 14.37 -28.34
N PRO A 91 13.05 13.64 -27.44
CA PRO A 91 13.54 13.38 -26.10
C PRO A 91 14.78 12.48 -26.06
N ALA A 92 15.07 11.71 -27.12
CA ALA A 92 16.25 10.83 -27.17
C ALA A 92 17.57 11.62 -27.20
N ARG A 93 17.52 12.90 -27.56
CA ARG A 93 18.67 13.83 -27.54
C ARG A 93 19.07 14.29 -26.14
N GLY A 94 18.33 13.90 -25.11
CA GLY A 94 18.59 14.29 -23.74
C GLY A 94 18.62 13.13 -22.76
N CYS A 95 19.23 13.37 -21.61
CA CYS A 95 19.17 12.45 -20.47
C CYS A 95 19.06 13.20 -19.15
N VAL A 96 18.98 12.45 -18.05
CA VAL A 96 19.03 13.00 -16.70
C VAL A 96 20.30 12.58 -15.96
N LEU A 97 20.94 13.52 -15.25
CA LEU A 97 21.91 13.16 -14.19
C LEU A 97 21.10 12.70 -12.97
N ALA A 98 20.78 11.41 -12.94
CA ALA A 98 19.82 10.86 -11.98
C ALA A 98 20.44 10.59 -10.61
N ARG A 99 21.75 10.32 -10.54
CA ARG A 99 22.49 10.14 -9.28
C ARG A 99 23.83 10.86 -9.37
N LEU A 100 24.17 11.58 -8.31
CA LEU A 100 25.48 12.16 -8.09
C LEU A 100 25.80 12.04 -6.61
N ILE A 101 26.86 11.32 -6.28
CA ILE A 101 27.32 11.16 -4.90
C ILE A 101 28.83 11.07 -4.86
N LEU A 102 29.40 11.71 -3.85
CA LEU A 102 30.78 11.58 -3.45
C LEU A 102 30.80 11.32 -1.93
N THR A 103 31.75 10.51 -1.50
CA THR A 103 32.04 10.29 -0.07
C THR A 103 32.59 11.56 0.56
N ASP A 104 32.66 11.57 1.89
CA ASP A 104 33.30 12.63 2.66
C ASP A 104 34.82 12.68 2.53
N ALA A 105 35.45 11.68 1.87
CA ALA A 105 36.88 11.68 1.57
C ALA A 105 37.25 12.60 0.39
N VAL A 106 36.28 13.06 -0.42
CA VAL A 106 36.56 13.97 -1.52
C VAL A 106 36.47 15.44 -1.08
N PRO A 107 37.56 16.23 -1.25
CA PRO A 107 37.59 17.64 -0.85
C PRO A 107 36.58 18.53 -1.60
N GLN A 108 36.55 19.81 -1.26
CA GLN A 108 35.68 20.79 -1.90
C GLN A 108 35.99 20.96 -3.39
N ASN A 109 34.97 21.38 -4.15
CA ASN A 109 34.98 21.43 -5.63
C ASN A 109 35.13 20.06 -6.32
N GLY A 110 35.13 18.95 -5.57
CA GLY A 110 35.20 17.61 -6.12
C GLY A 110 34.01 17.26 -7.01
N GLU A 111 32.80 17.71 -6.66
CA GLU A 111 31.59 17.39 -7.44
C GLU A 111 31.59 18.05 -8.81
N SER A 112 31.92 19.35 -8.88
CA SER A 112 31.99 20.06 -10.15
C SER A 112 33.15 19.55 -11.01
N PHE A 113 34.32 19.29 -10.40
CA PHE A 113 35.44 18.61 -11.05
C PHE A 113 35.02 17.27 -11.67
N PHE A 114 34.34 16.43 -10.88
CA PHE A 114 33.94 15.09 -11.29
C PHE A 114 32.89 15.12 -12.39
N VAL A 115 31.81 15.89 -12.22
CA VAL A 115 30.72 15.96 -13.20
C VAL A 115 31.20 16.53 -14.53
N ALA A 116 32.07 17.55 -14.52
CA ALA A 116 32.65 18.10 -15.76
C ALA A 116 33.41 17.02 -16.55
N ARG A 117 34.13 16.12 -15.86
CA ARG A 117 34.82 14.99 -16.50
C ARG A 117 33.86 13.88 -16.91
N ALA A 118 32.83 13.59 -16.11
CA ALA A 118 31.80 12.62 -16.41
C ALA A 118 31.02 12.99 -17.69
N PHE A 119 30.78 14.28 -17.96
CA PHE A 119 30.19 14.71 -19.23
C PHE A 119 31.05 14.37 -20.46
N ARG A 120 32.37 14.32 -20.33
CA ARG A 120 33.26 13.90 -21.44
C ARG A 120 33.07 12.42 -21.74
N HIS A 121 32.93 11.59 -20.72
CA HIS A 121 32.60 10.17 -20.88
C HIS A 121 31.19 9.97 -21.43
N LEU A 122 30.19 10.71 -20.94
CA LEU A 122 28.84 10.67 -21.49
C LEU A 122 28.84 10.94 -23.00
N ARG A 123 29.55 11.99 -23.44
CA ARG A 123 29.62 12.36 -24.86
C ARG A 123 30.32 11.30 -25.71
N ARG A 124 31.31 10.61 -25.16
CA ARG A 124 32.03 9.51 -25.82
C ARG A 124 31.14 8.27 -25.95
N GLU A 125 30.50 7.86 -24.86
CA GLU A 125 29.68 6.64 -24.81
C GLU A 125 28.33 6.82 -25.51
N ARG A 126 27.76 8.02 -25.47
CA ARG A 126 26.42 8.35 -25.98
C ARG A 126 26.45 9.65 -26.77
N PRO A 127 27.02 9.65 -27.99
CA PRO A 127 27.22 10.86 -28.79
C PRO A 127 25.91 11.56 -29.19
N GLY A 128 24.78 10.84 -29.21
CA GLY A 128 23.45 11.43 -29.48
C GLY A 128 22.86 12.23 -28.31
N ILE A 129 23.47 12.20 -27.12
CA ILE A 129 23.00 12.99 -25.98
C ILE A 129 23.64 14.38 -26.03
N GLU A 130 22.80 15.38 -26.24
CA GLU A 130 23.17 16.79 -26.38
C GLU A 130 22.83 17.63 -25.15
N ALA A 131 21.86 17.17 -24.33
CA ALA A 131 21.46 17.86 -23.11
C ALA A 131 21.35 16.92 -21.90
N VAL A 132 21.66 17.47 -20.72
CA VAL A 132 21.50 16.78 -19.45
C VAL A 132 20.64 17.65 -18.53
N VAL A 133 19.53 17.09 -18.08
CA VAL A 133 18.67 17.71 -17.06
C VAL A 133 19.04 17.13 -15.69
N SER A 134 19.08 17.95 -14.65
CA SER A 134 19.24 17.47 -13.28
C SER A 134 18.31 18.21 -12.33
N TYR A 135 18.00 17.57 -11.21
CA TYR A 135 17.19 18.14 -10.15
C TYR A 135 18.06 18.27 -8.89
N SER A 136 17.89 19.37 -8.16
CA SER A 136 18.33 19.47 -6.77
C SER A 136 17.13 19.22 -5.87
N ASP A 137 17.32 18.49 -4.77
CA ASP A 137 16.29 18.20 -3.76
C ASP A 137 16.50 19.04 -2.50
N PRO A 138 15.80 20.17 -2.33
CA PRO A 138 15.88 20.97 -1.12
C PRO A 138 15.46 20.21 0.14
N GLY A 139 14.61 19.18 0.02
CA GLY A 139 14.21 18.32 1.14
C GLY A 139 15.37 17.49 1.70
N ALA A 140 16.38 17.21 0.87
CA ALA A 140 17.64 16.59 1.29
C ALA A 140 18.74 17.62 1.65
N GLY A 141 18.43 18.93 1.58
CA GLY A 141 19.40 20.01 1.76
C GLY A 141 20.18 20.38 0.49
N HIS A 142 19.79 19.86 -0.67
CA HIS A 142 20.48 20.12 -1.95
C HIS A 142 19.88 21.35 -2.62
N ILE A 143 20.66 22.43 -2.67
CA ILE A 143 20.23 23.72 -3.24
C ILE A 143 20.75 23.98 -4.67
N GLY A 144 21.38 22.98 -5.31
CA GLY A 144 21.81 23.07 -6.72
C GLY A 144 23.10 23.84 -6.98
N ARG A 145 23.87 24.19 -5.94
CA ARG A 145 25.11 25.00 -6.08
C ARG A 145 26.18 24.35 -6.98
N VAL A 146 26.27 23.02 -6.98
CA VAL A 146 27.12 22.27 -7.92
C VAL A 146 26.74 22.53 -9.37
N TYR A 147 25.46 22.65 -9.69
CA TYR A 147 24.99 22.89 -11.05
C TYR A 147 25.29 24.33 -11.49
N CYS A 148 25.19 25.30 -10.57
CA CYS A 148 25.65 26.66 -10.84
C CYS A 148 27.15 26.70 -11.19
N ALA A 149 27.99 25.95 -10.47
CA ALA A 149 29.42 25.85 -10.75
C ALA A 149 29.75 25.17 -12.09
N LEU A 150 28.80 24.38 -12.62
CA LEU A 150 28.89 23.75 -13.95
C LEU A 150 28.28 24.62 -15.06
N SER A 151 27.97 25.90 -14.77
CA SER A 151 27.29 26.82 -15.68
C SER A 151 25.93 26.31 -16.19
N ALA A 152 25.24 25.48 -15.39
CA ALA A 152 23.92 24.98 -15.76
C ALA A 152 22.86 26.09 -15.68
N ALA A 153 21.96 26.12 -16.66
CA ALA A 153 20.82 27.03 -16.64
C ALA A 153 19.75 26.52 -15.66
N HIS A 154 19.40 27.33 -14.66
CA HIS A 154 18.26 27.06 -13.79
C HIS A 154 16.95 27.23 -14.59
N ARG A 155 16.18 26.14 -14.78
CA ARG A 155 15.00 26.14 -15.66
C ARG A 155 13.69 26.39 -14.93
N ALA A 156 13.48 25.73 -13.79
CA ALA A 156 12.23 25.83 -13.04
C ALA A 156 12.37 25.21 -11.65
N ILE A 157 11.45 25.59 -10.76
CA ILE A 157 11.19 24.88 -9.51
C ILE A 157 10.01 23.94 -9.75
N THR A 158 10.17 22.68 -9.35
CA THR A 158 9.07 21.71 -9.42
C THR A 158 7.98 22.15 -8.43
N ARG A 159 6.71 22.19 -8.89
CA ARG A 159 5.59 22.56 -8.03
C ARG A 159 5.59 21.67 -6.78
N PRO A 160 5.41 22.26 -5.57
CA PRO A 160 5.26 21.47 -4.35
C PRO A 160 4.20 20.39 -4.55
N ARG A 161 4.47 19.19 -4.06
CA ARG A 161 3.55 18.06 -4.10
C ARG A 161 3.44 17.45 -2.71
N THR A 162 2.24 17.07 -2.32
CA THR A 162 2.02 16.28 -1.09
C THR A 162 2.61 14.89 -1.31
N MET A 163 3.49 14.47 -0.41
CA MET A 163 4.02 13.10 -0.37
C MET A 163 3.42 12.40 0.84
N LEU A 164 2.70 11.31 0.60
CA LEU A 164 2.19 10.46 1.66
C LEU A 164 3.29 9.46 2.06
N ARG A 165 3.43 9.23 3.37
CA ARG A 165 4.40 8.29 3.93
C ARG A 165 3.72 7.43 5.00
N VAL A 166 4.16 6.18 5.11
CA VAL A 166 3.83 5.28 6.23
C VAL A 166 5.15 4.97 6.93
N GLY A 167 5.32 5.50 8.14
CA GLY A 167 6.64 5.57 8.77
C GLY A 167 7.65 6.24 7.84
N ASP A 168 8.74 5.53 7.54
CA ASP A 168 9.79 6.03 6.64
C ASP A 168 9.56 5.74 5.14
N ILE A 169 8.51 5.00 4.79
CA ILE A 169 8.25 4.56 3.43
C ILE A 169 7.37 5.57 2.71
N THR A 170 7.86 6.13 1.61
CA THR A 170 7.08 7.03 0.75
C THR A 170 6.17 6.24 -0.17
N ILE A 171 4.87 6.55 -0.13
CA ILE A 171 3.88 5.99 -1.06
C ILE A 171 4.01 6.74 -2.40
N SER A 172 4.29 5.99 -3.46
CA SER A 172 4.42 6.59 -4.79
C SER A 172 3.07 7.12 -5.29
N GLY A 173 3.07 8.26 -5.98
CA GLY A 173 1.87 8.78 -6.63
C GLY A 173 1.28 7.79 -7.66
N ARG A 174 2.11 6.92 -8.25
CA ARG A 174 1.65 5.86 -9.16
C ARG A 174 0.89 4.77 -8.44
N THR A 175 1.33 4.36 -7.25
CA THR A 175 0.61 3.40 -6.39
C THR A 175 -0.79 3.93 -6.07
N LEU A 176 -0.89 5.18 -5.64
CA LEU A 176 -2.18 5.82 -5.34
C LEU A 176 -3.07 5.96 -6.57
N SER A 177 -2.50 6.36 -7.71
CA SER A 177 -3.24 6.45 -8.98
C SER A 177 -3.78 5.09 -9.43
N LYS A 178 -2.97 4.04 -9.28
CA LYS A 178 -3.34 2.66 -9.63
C LYS A 178 -4.55 2.20 -8.81
N ILE A 179 -4.53 2.48 -7.50
CA ILE A 179 -5.64 2.18 -6.58
C ILE A 179 -6.89 2.98 -6.96
N ARG A 180 -6.78 4.30 -7.09
CA ARG A 180 -7.94 5.17 -7.40
C ARG A 180 -8.62 4.85 -8.72
N LEU A 181 -7.87 4.37 -9.72
CA LEU A 181 -8.38 4.08 -11.06
C LEU A 181 -8.73 2.60 -11.25
N GLY A 182 -8.61 1.76 -10.22
CA GLY A 182 -8.88 0.32 -10.34
C GLY A 182 -7.99 -0.38 -11.38
N GLU A 183 -6.79 0.13 -11.64
CA GLU A 183 -5.89 -0.41 -12.67
C GLU A 183 -5.43 -1.84 -12.31
N GLN A 184 -5.02 -2.62 -13.30
CA GLN A 184 -4.50 -3.98 -13.09
C GLN A 184 -3.39 -4.01 -12.01
N GLY A 185 -3.54 -4.94 -11.07
CA GLY A 185 -2.63 -5.11 -9.93
C GLY A 185 -2.78 -4.07 -8.81
N HIS A 186 -3.89 -3.34 -8.73
CA HIS A 186 -4.15 -2.45 -7.58
C HIS A 186 -4.46 -3.22 -6.29
N ALA A 187 -5.04 -4.42 -6.37
CA ALA A 187 -5.26 -5.29 -5.21
C ALA A 187 -3.96 -5.51 -4.42
N GLY A 188 -2.91 -5.97 -5.10
CA GLY A 188 -1.59 -6.12 -4.48
C GLY A 188 -0.95 -4.81 -4.01
N ALA A 189 -1.35 -3.67 -4.59
CA ALA A 189 -0.92 -2.36 -4.08
C ALA A 189 -1.62 -1.99 -2.77
N ILE A 190 -2.88 -2.37 -2.59
CA ILE A 190 -3.62 -2.21 -1.32
C ILE A 190 -3.00 -3.13 -0.27
N ASP A 191 -2.79 -4.41 -0.59
CA ASP A 191 -2.20 -5.36 0.36
C ASP A 191 -0.80 -4.92 0.83
N GLN A 192 0.00 -4.31 -0.06
CA GLN A 192 1.28 -3.71 0.32
C GLN A 192 1.12 -2.58 1.33
N LEU A 193 0.08 -1.74 1.22
CA LEU A 193 -0.17 -0.67 2.19
C LEU A 193 -0.69 -1.23 3.51
N VAL A 194 -1.54 -2.24 3.46
CA VAL A 194 -2.06 -2.94 4.64
C VAL A 194 -0.94 -3.61 5.43
N ALA A 195 0.01 -4.24 4.74
CA ALA A 195 1.21 -4.80 5.36
C ALA A 195 2.10 -3.74 6.04
N LEU A 196 1.93 -2.45 5.72
CA LEU A 196 2.58 -1.33 6.40
C LEU A 196 1.76 -0.76 7.56
N GLY A 197 0.61 -1.35 7.88
CA GLY A 197 -0.29 -0.91 8.96
C GLY A 197 -1.34 0.11 8.52
N VAL A 198 -1.55 0.31 7.22
CA VAL A 198 -2.68 1.13 6.73
C VAL A 198 -3.97 0.29 6.82
N PRO A 199 -5.10 0.82 7.32
CA PRO A 199 -6.35 0.08 7.34
C PRO A 199 -6.77 -0.41 5.95
N ARG A 200 -7.46 -1.56 5.90
CA ARG A 200 -8.11 -2.03 4.66
C ARG A 200 -9.23 -1.06 4.26
N PRO A 201 -9.57 -0.99 2.95
CA PRO A 201 -10.75 -0.27 2.50
C PRO A 201 -12.00 -0.76 3.22
N SER A 202 -12.89 0.17 3.54
CA SER A 202 -14.11 -0.07 4.28
C SER A 202 -15.31 -0.16 3.34
N ILE A 203 -16.19 -1.13 3.56
CA ILE A 203 -17.38 -1.41 2.74
C ILE A 203 -18.58 -1.72 3.64
N SER A 204 -19.79 -1.72 3.08
CA SER A 204 -20.97 -2.17 3.83
C SER A 204 -20.95 -3.69 3.98
N ALA A 205 -21.33 -4.18 5.16
CA ALA A 205 -21.50 -5.60 5.41
C ALA A 205 -22.66 -5.84 6.39
N SER A 206 -23.25 -7.02 6.29
CA SER A 206 -24.27 -7.51 7.22
C SER A 206 -23.94 -8.94 7.64
N ILE A 207 -24.40 -9.34 8.82
CA ILE A 207 -24.23 -10.70 9.33
C ILE A 207 -25.50 -11.14 10.05
N ILE A 208 -25.94 -12.36 9.77
CA ILE A 208 -27.07 -13.02 10.40
C ILE A 208 -26.50 -14.16 11.25
N VAL A 209 -26.72 -14.12 12.56
CA VAL A 209 -26.21 -15.09 13.53
C VAL A 209 -27.35 -15.87 14.15
N GLY A 210 -27.17 -17.17 14.29
CA GLY A 210 -28.15 -18.09 14.87
C GLY A 210 -27.53 -19.06 15.86
N GLY A 211 -28.34 -20.00 16.34
CA GLY A 211 -27.87 -21.09 17.20
C GLY A 211 -28.32 -20.92 18.64
N THR A 212 -27.55 -21.45 19.59
CA THR A 212 -27.96 -21.49 20.99
C THR A 212 -26.84 -21.05 21.90
N LEU A 213 -27.15 -20.12 22.78
CA LEU A 213 -26.26 -19.53 23.78
C LEU A 213 -26.85 -19.68 25.18
N ASN A 214 -26.02 -19.57 26.20
CA ASN A 214 -26.43 -19.25 27.56
C ASN A 214 -26.37 -17.73 27.82
N ALA A 215 -26.90 -17.28 28.96
CA ALA A 215 -26.94 -15.85 29.28
C ALA A 215 -25.56 -15.17 29.30
N ALA A 216 -24.52 -15.84 29.84
CA ALA A 216 -23.18 -15.26 29.91
C ALA A 216 -22.52 -15.15 28.53
N GLU A 217 -22.73 -16.15 27.66
CA GLU A 217 -22.27 -16.07 26.26
C GLU A 217 -23.03 -14.99 25.48
N PHE A 218 -24.31 -14.77 25.78
CA PHE A 218 -25.08 -13.70 25.16
C PHE A 218 -24.59 -12.31 25.60
N ASP A 219 -24.23 -12.14 26.88
CA ASP A 219 -23.62 -10.90 27.36
C ASP A 219 -22.27 -10.63 26.66
N GLU A 220 -21.43 -11.65 26.47
CA GLU A 220 -20.18 -11.52 25.71
C GLU A 220 -20.43 -11.16 24.23
N LEU A 221 -21.43 -11.77 23.60
CA LEU A 221 -21.84 -11.43 22.23
C LEU A 221 -22.26 -9.95 22.13
N VAL A 222 -23.03 -9.44 23.10
CA VAL A 222 -23.45 -8.04 23.14
C VAL A 222 -22.23 -7.10 23.19
N ASP A 223 -21.22 -7.42 24.01
CA ASP A 223 -20.00 -6.63 24.11
C ASP A 223 -19.20 -6.60 22.80
N ILE A 224 -19.10 -7.75 22.11
CA ILE A 224 -18.43 -7.85 20.80
C ILE A 224 -19.18 -7.01 19.75
N ILE A 225 -20.50 -7.14 19.68
CA ILE A 225 -21.35 -6.37 18.75
C ILE A 225 -21.18 -4.86 18.98
N ALA A 226 -21.14 -4.43 20.24
CA ALA A 226 -20.93 -3.03 20.59
C ALA A 226 -19.53 -2.52 20.18
N SER A 227 -18.49 -3.37 20.32
CA SER A 227 -17.13 -3.03 19.92
C SER A 227 -16.98 -2.81 18.41
N GLU A 228 -17.74 -3.58 17.62
CA GLU A 228 -17.81 -3.47 16.16
C GLU A 228 -18.86 -2.47 15.66
N ARG A 229 -19.65 -1.87 16.57
CA ARG A 229 -20.66 -0.83 16.32
C ARG A 229 -21.76 -1.25 15.36
N LEU A 230 -22.28 -2.47 15.50
CA LEU A 230 -23.31 -2.99 14.61
C LEU A 230 -24.71 -2.52 15.03
N ALA A 231 -25.59 -2.35 14.05
CA ALA A 231 -27.00 -1.98 14.22
C ALA A 231 -27.93 -3.12 13.75
N ILE A 232 -29.22 -3.06 14.07
CA ILE A 232 -30.22 -4.06 13.64
C ILE A 232 -30.81 -3.80 12.25
N GLU A 233 -30.50 -2.65 11.67
CA GLU A 233 -30.87 -2.26 10.31
C GLU A 233 -29.85 -1.26 9.76
N TRP A 234 -29.85 -1.07 8.45
CA TRP A 234 -29.03 -0.04 7.80
C TRP A 234 -29.41 1.35 8.32
N ASP A 235 -28.40 2.18 8.62
CA ASP A 235 -28.57 3.52 9.19
C ASP A 235 -29.37 3.58 10.52
N GLY A 236 -29.54 2.44 11.20
CA GLY A 236 -30.26 2.32 12.47
C GLY A 236 -29.41 2.67 13.71
N GLU A 237 -30.07 2.66 14.88
CA GLU A 237 -29.41 2.81 16.17
C GLU A 237 -28.52 1.57 16.49
N PRO A 238 -27.45 1.73 17.29
CA PRO A 238 -26.62 0.61 17.73
C PRO A 238 -27.43 -0.51 18.38
N PHE A 239 -27.00 -1.74 18.18
CA PHE A 239 -27.62 -2.89 18.83
C PHE A 239 -27.52 -2.80 20.37
N GLU A 240 -28.60 -3.18 21.04
CA GLU A 240 -28.69 -3.37 22.47
C GLU A 240 -29.38 -4.71 22.73
N ALA A 241 -29.11 -5.33 23.88
CA ALA A 241 -29.61 -6.66 24.23
C ALA A 241 -31.15 -6.81 24.06
N HIS A 242 -31.92 -5.75 24.30
CA HIS A 242 -33.37 -5.76 24.20
C HIS A 242 -33.90 -5.79 22.76
N HIS A 243 -33.04 -5.56 21.75
CA HIS A 243 -33.40 -5.71 20.34
C HIS A 243 -33.42 -7.18 19.89
N HIS A 244 -32.87 -8.11 20.68
CA HIS A 244 -32.98 -9.53 20.40
C HIS A 244 -34.43 -10.00 20.53
N VAL A 245 -34.95 -10.65 19.49
CA VAL A 245 -36.29 -11.24 19.46
C VAL A 245 -36.17 -12.75 19.53
N ALA A 246 -36.73 -13.35 20.59
CA ALA A 246 -36.73 -14.79 20.77
C ALA A 246 -37.48 -15.50 19.62
N GLY A 247 -36.83 -16.50 19.02
CA GLY A 247 -37.39 -17.25 17.89
C GLY A 247 -36.99 -16.70 16.52
N GLU A 248 -36.22 -15.61 16.47
CA GLU A 248 -35.65 -15.06 15.24
C GLU A 248 -34.12 -15.16 15.25
N PRO A 249 -33.47 -15.25 14.07
CA PRO A 249 -32.03 -15.05 13.98
C PRO A 249 -31.67 -13.58 14.22
N LEU A 250 -30.47 -13.31 14.72
CA LEU A 250 -29.99 -11.95 14.96
C LEU A 250 -29.35 -11.39 13.69
N SER A 251 -29.95 -10.35 13.11
CA SER A 251 -29.42 -9.66 11.93
C SER A 251 -28.72 -8.37 12.35
N LEU A 252 -27.49 -8.18 11.86
CA LEU A 252 -26.62 -7.07 12.21
C LEU A 252 -26.04 -6.42 10.97
N PHE A 253 -25.89 -5.09 11.00
CA PHE A 253 -25.56 -4.27 9.85
C PHE A 253 -24.54 -3.19 10.23
N ALA A 254 -23.60 -2.92 9.33
CA ALA A 254 -22.67 -1.80 9.50
C ALA A 254 -22.17 -1.25 8.16
N HIS A 255 -22.05 0.08 8.13
CA HIS A 255 -21.25 0.76 7.13
C HIS A 255 -19.80 0.85 7.59
N GLU A 256 -18.90 1.04 6.64
CA GLU A 256 -17.47 1.22 6.89
C GLU A 256 -16.76 0.02 7.57
N VAL A 257 -17.16 -1.20 7.23
CA VAL A 257 -16.52 -2.44 7.71
C VAL A 257 -15.21 -2.67 6.95
N ALA A 258 -14.08 -2.63 7.65
CA ALA A 258 -12.76 -2.81 7.05
C ALA A 258 -12.62 -4.21 6.45
N GLY A 259 -12.38 -4.30 5.14
CA GLY A 259 -12.32 -5.58 4.43
C GLY A 259 -13.66 -6.30 4.27
N GLY A 260 -14.75 -5.74 4.80
CA GLY A 260 -16.08 -6.36 4.76
C GLY A 260 -16.25 -7.59 5.65
N SER A 261 -15.37 -7.77 6.65
CA SER A 261 -15.45 -8.85 7.64
C SER A 261 -15.58 -8.30 9.05
N PHE A 262 -16.27 -9.08 9.87
CA PHE A 262 -16.49 -8.83 11.30
C PHE A 262 -15.54 -9.74 12.08
N ASP A 263 -14.23 -9.45 12.04
CA ASP A 263 -13.19 -10.43 12.40
C ASP A 263 -13.36 -11.00 13.83
N ASP A 264 -13.70 -10.17 14.82
CA ASP A 264 -13.85 -10.60 16.21
C ASP A 264 -15.17 -11.38 16.38
N LEU A 265 -16.27 -10.87 15.82
CA LEU A 265 -17.58 -11.53 15.86
C LEU A 265 -17.59 -12.88 15.12
N GLU A 266 -17.06 -12.94 13.90
CA GLU A 266 -16.95 -14.18 13.11
C GLU A 266 -16.10 -15.21 13.84
N SER A 267 -14.95 -14.81 14.40
CA SER A 267 -14.08 -15.71 15.17
C SER A 267 -14.77 -16.24 16.43
N TRP A 268 -15.49 -15.37 17.14
CA TRP A 268 -16.23 -15.76 18.33
C TRP A 268 -17.36 -16.74 18.00
N CYS A 269 -18.14 -16.46 16.94
CA CYS A 269 -19.18 -17.38 16.43
C CYS A 269 -18.61 -18.75 16.08
N LEU A 270 -17.47 -18.80 15.37
CA LEU A 270 -16.80 -20.07 15.05
C LEU A 270 -16.39 -20.84 16.32
N SER A 271 -15.82 -20.16 17.31
CA SER A 271 -15.39 -20.80 18.56
C SER A 271 -16.55 -21.35 19.39
N HIS A 272 -17.73 -20.72 19.31
CA HIS A 272 -18.96 -21.15 19.97
C HIS A 272 -19.85 -22.04 19.08
N ARG A 273 -19.40 -22.37 17.87
CA ARG A 273 -20.15 -23.16 16.88
C ARG A 273 -21.51 -22.56 16.53
N LEU A 274 -21.61 -21.23 16.54
CA LEU A 274 -22.79 -20.53 16.08
C LEU A 274 -22.80 -20.46 14.55
N PRO A 275 -23.87 -20.94 13.89
CA PRO A 275 -24.04 -20.74 12.48
C PRO A 275 -24.26 -19.26 12.16
N PHE A 276 -23.69 -18.79 11.06
CA PHE A 276 -23.91 -17.45 10.57
C PHE A 276 -23.82 -17.36 9.05
N VAL A 277 -24.42 -16.31 8.50
CA VAL A 277 -24.27 -15.88 7.11
C VAL A 277 -23.87 -14.41 7.11
N ARG A 278 -22.71 -14.08 6.55
CA ARG A 278 -22.25 -12.71 6.33
C ARG A 278 -22.36 -12.35 4.86
N TRP A 279 -22.88 -11.18 4.55
CA TRP A 279 -22.74 -10.54 3.25
C TRP A 279 -21.82 -9.33 3.35
N CYS A 280 -21.02 -9.06 2.32
CA CYS A 280 -20.38 -7.76 2.14
C CYS A 280 -20.42 -7.30 0.68
N GLY A 281 -20.51 -5.98 0.51
CA GLY A 281 -20.51 -5.35 -0.80
C GLY A 281 -19.18 -5.49 -1.54
N GLY A 282 -19.18 -5.20 -2.84
CA GLY A 282 -17.97 -5.22 -3.63
C GLY A 282 -17.05 -4.04 -3.31
N TYR A 283 -15.74 -4.28 -3.23
CA TYR A 283 -14.77 -3.20 -3.36
C TYR A 283 -14.24 -3.15 -4.78
N SER A 284 -14.79 -2.21 -5.55
CA SER A 284 -14.54 -2.05 -6.98
C SER A 284 -13.07 -2.25 -7.35
N GLY A 285 -12.83 -3.35 -8.08
CA GLY A 285 -11.54 -3.75 -8.61
C GLY A 285 -10.76 -4.78 -7.77
N GLN A 286 -10.99 -4.88 -6.46
CA GLN A 286 -10.21 -5.78 -5.60
C GLN A 286 -10.93 -7.12 -5.39
N TRP A 287 -12.18 -7.06 -4.97
CA TRP A 287 -13.07 -8.22 -4.81
C TRP A 287 -14.50 -7.82 -5.18
N GLY A 288 -15.27 -8.77 -5.68
CA GLY A 288 -16.72 -8.60 -5.86
C GLY A 288 -17.45 -8.80 -4.54
N PRO A 289 -18.76 -8.53 -4.50
CA PRO A 289 -19.59 -8.85 -3.35
C PRO A 289 -19.43 -10.32 -2.97
N GLU A 290 -19.45 -10.59 -1.67
CA GLU A 290 -19.20 -11.91 -1.12
C GLU A 290 -20.26 -12.26 -0.07
N ARG A 291 -20.71 -13.51 -0.12
CA ARG A 291 -21.41 -14.15 0.99
C ARG A 291 -20.51 -15.20 1.63
N VAL A 292 -20.38 -15.16 2.95
CA VAL A 292 -19.70 -16.18 3.74
C VAL A 292 -20.71 -16.93 4.60
N VAL A 293 -20.65 -18.25 4.57
CA VAL A 293 -21.55 -19.13 5.33
C VAL A 293 -20.72 -20.00 6.28
N SER A 294 -21.13 -20.04 7.54
CA SER A 294 -20.73 -21.06 8.52
C SER A 294 -21.95 -21.78 9.05
N THR A 295 -21.91 -23.11 9.08
CA THR A 295 -23.04 -23.94 9.53
C THR A 295 -22.90 -24.40 10.98
N GLY A 296 -21.94 -23.83 11.73
CA GLY A 296 -21.60 -24.25 13.09
C GLY A 296 -20.60 -25.42 13.14
N ASP A 297 -19.98 -25.76 12.02
CA ASP A 297 -18.96 -26.82 11.87
C ASP A 297 -17.52 -26.28 11.99
N GLU A 298 -17.35 -25.06 12.52
CA GLU A 298 -16.08 -24.34 12.64
C GLU A 298 -15.40 -24.04 11.29
N ARG A 299 -16.14 -24.14 10.18
CA ARG A 299 -15.66 -23.79 8.85
C ARG A 299 -16.48 -22.63 8.29
N ILE A 300 -15.83 -21.90 7.39
CA ILE A 300 -16.46 -20.88 6.56
C ILE A 300 -16.33 -21.28 5.09
N THR A 301 -17.37 -21.04 4.31
CA THR A 301 -17.34 -21.16 2.85
C THR A 301 -17.77 -19.83 2.24
N SER A 302 -16.96 -19.34 1.29
CA SER A 302 -17.21 -18.10 0.56
C SER A 302 -17.87 -18.36 -0.80
N TYR A 303 -18.82 -17.50 -1.14
CA TYR A 303 -19.62 -17.52 -2.36
C TYR A 303 -19.59 -16.15 -3.01
N ALA A 304 -19.43 -16.14 -4.34
CA ALA A 304 -19.60 -14.92 -5.10
C ALA A 304 -21.08 -14.57 -5.17
N VAL A 305 -21.42 -13.30 -4.91
CA VAL A 305 -22.78 -12.80 -4.94
C VAL A 305 -22.86 -11.46 -5.71
N THR A 306 -24.08 -10.99 -5.98
CA THR A 306 -24.32 -9.63 -6.48
C THR A 306 -24.33 -8.61 -5.34
N GLU A 307 -24.43 -7.32 -5.66
CA GLU A 307 -24.62 -6.26 -4.65
C GLU A 307 -25.96 -6.40 -3.91
N ASP A 308 -26.92 -7.14 -4.50
CA ASP A 308 -28.22 -7.44 -3.90
C ASP A 308 -28.24 -8.82 -3.19
N ASP A 309 -27.06 -9.39 -2.93
CA ASP A 309 -26.86 -10.68 -2.24
C ASP A 309 -27.48 -11.90 -2.98
N GLU A 310 -27.53 -11.85 -4.31
CA GLU A 310 -27.90 -13.00 -5.14
C GLU A 310 -26.66 -13.87 -5.45
N VAL A 311 -26.74 -15.18 -5.21
CA VAL A 311 -25.61 -16.09 -5.46
C VAL A 311 -25.33 -16.21 -6.96
N VAL A 312 -24.06 -16.04 -7.33
CA VAL A 312 -23.61 -16.17 -8.72
C VAL A 312 -22.48 -17.18 -8.83
N ILE A 313 -22.43 -17.89 -9.95
CA ILE A 313 -21.44 -18.93 -10.21
C ILE A 313 -20.81 -18.75 -11.58
N SER A 314 -19.48 -18.89 -11.65
CA SER A 314 -18.76 -18.81 -12.91
C SER A 314 -18.87 -20.11 -13.70
N ARG A 315 -18.75 -20.03 -15.04
CA ARG A 315 -18.71 -21.21 -15.90
C ARG A 315 -17.62 -22.20 -15.50
N SER A 316 -16.43 -21.73 -15.13
CA SER A 316 -15.34 -22.60 -14.69
C SER A 316 -15.67 -23.35 -13.40
N LYS A 317 -16.41 -22.72 -12.48
CA LYS A 317 -16.91 -23.38 -11.27
C LYS A 317 -18.00 -24.40 -11.60
N ILE A 318 -18.90 -24.12 -12.54
CA ILE A 318 -19.88 -25.11 -13.03
C ILE A 318 -19.16 -26.33 -13.61
N GLU A 319 -18.17 -26.12 -14.47
CA GLU A 319 -17.37 -27.20 -15.07
C GLU A 319 -16.61 -28.00 -14.00
N MET A 320 -16.09 -27.35 -12.95
CA MET A 320 -15.45 -28.00 -11.80
C MET A 320 -16.43 -28.86 -10.99
N LEU A 321 -17.66 -28.38 -10.76
CA LEU A 321 -18.70 -29.12 -10.02
C LEU A 321 -19.19 -30.36 -10.79
N GLY A 322 -19.05 -30.36 -12.12
CA GLY A 322 -19.16 -31.55 -12.96
C GLY A 322 -20.57 -32.12 -13.15
N SER A 323 -21.57 -31.61 -12.43
CA SER A 323 -22.97 -32.02 -12.57
C SER A 323 -23.93 -30.89 -12.19
N PHE A 324 -25.14 -30.92 -12.75
CA PHE A 324 -26.20 -29.98 -12.39
C PHE A 324 -26.65 -30.14 -10.93
N GLU A 325 -26.67 -31.37 -10.42
CA GLU A 325 -26.99 -31.66 -9.01
C GLU A 325 -25.97 -31.01 -8.05
N ALA A 326 -24.67 -31.10 -8.35
CA ALA A 326 -23.64 -30.43 -7.56
C ALA A 326 -23.72 -28.89 -7.64
N VAL A 327 -24.21 -28.35 -8.77
CA VAL A 327 -24.47 -26.92 -8.91
C VAL A 327 -25.64 -26.49 -8.01
N LEU A 328 -26.74 -27.24 -8.00
CA LEU A 328 -27.87 -26.96 -7.09
C LEU A 328 -27.43 -27.07 -5.63
N ALA A 329 -26.71 -28.13 -5.25
CA ALA A 329 -26.19 -28.27 -3.88
C ALA A 329 -25.25 -27.13 -3.46
N HIS A 330 -24.52 -26.53 -4.41
CA HIS A 330 -23.71 -25.35 -4.16
C HIS A 330 -24.59 -24.14 -3.79
N PHE A 331 -25.69 -23.92 -4.53
CA PHE A 331 -26.68 -22.89 -4.20
C PHE A 331 -27.38 -23.15 -2.87
N ASP A 332 -27.83 -24.39 -2.62
CA ASP A 332 -28.49 -24.78 -1.37
C ASP A 332 -27.61 -24.50 -0.14
N THR A 333 -26.29 -24.72 -0.28
CA THR A 333 -25.33 -24.40 0.80
C THR A 333 -25.10 -22.90 0.94
N ALA A 334 -25.09 -22.15 -0.18
CA ALA A 334 -24.93 -20.71 -0.19
C ALA A 334 -26.16 -19.95 0.35
N GLU A 335 -27.35 -20.54 0.21
CA GLU A 335 -28.65 -20.04 0.68
C GLU A 335 -29.04 -20.65 2.02
N PHE A 336 -28.04 -21.07 2.81
CA PHE A 336 -28.24 -21.60 4.14
C PHE A 336 -29.12 -20.67 5.00
N THR A 337 -30.22 -21.21 5.49
CA THR A 337 -31.13 -20.48 6.38
C THR A 337 -30.60 -20.55 7.81
N VAL A 338 -30.14 -19.42 8.34
CA VAL A 338 -29.65 -19.31 9.71
C VAL A 338 -30.79 -19.61 10.69
N PRO A 339 -30.62 -20.55 11.64
CA PRO A 339 -31.65 -20.86 12.63
C PRO A 339 -31.82 -19.70 13.63
N PRO A 340 -32.92 -19.67 14.39
CA PRO A 340 -33.10 -18.68 15.45
C PRO A 340 -31.92 -18.62 16.43
N LEU A 341 -31.63 -17.42 16.95
CA LEU A 341 -30.71 -17.25 18.06
C LEU A 341 -31.48 -17.44 19.38
N VAL A 342 -31.16 -18.51 20.12
CA VAL A 342 -31.85 -18.89 21.35
C VAL A 342 -30.93 -18.68 22.56
N VAL A 343 -31.34 -17.85 23.51
CA VAL A 343 -30.64 -17.66 24.79
C VAL A 343 -31.30 -18.52 25.87
N ARG A 344 -30.60 -19.57 26.32
CA ARG A 344 -31.07 -20.48 27.38
C ARG A 344 -31.01 -19.78 28.74
N GLY A 345 -32.14 -19.77 29.44
CA GLY A 345 -32.23 -19.31 30.83
C GLY A 345 -33.17 -18.12 31.09
N VAL A 346 -33.85 -17.58 30.07
CA VAL A 346 -34.74 -16.41 30.24
C VAL A 346 -36.20 -16.77 30.57
N ASP A 347 -36.63 -18.03 30.40
CA ASP A 347 -38.01 -18.48 30.75
C ASP A 347 -38.03 -19.86 31.42
N ALA A 348 -37.57 -19.95 32.67
CA ALA A 348 -37.75 -21.14 33.51
C ALA A 348 -38.45 -20.86 34.85
N ASP A 349 -39.07 -19.69 35.02
CA ASP A 349 -39.81 -19.33 36.24
C ASP A 349 -41.18 -18.73 35.93
N ASN A 350 -42.10 -19.55 35.37
CA ASN A 350 -43.51 -19.40 35.71
C ASN A 350 -44.34 -20.68 35.48
N PRO A 351 -44.55 -21.52 36.51
CA PRO A 351 -45.59 -22.54 36.48
C PRO A 351 -46.67 -22.22 37.52
N ALA A 352 -47.67 -21.38 37.20
CA ALA A 352 -48.98 -21.43 37.86
C ALA A 352 -50.05 -20.56 37.18
N SER A 353 -50.89 -21.18 36.34
CA SER A 353 -52.34 -20.90 36.38
C SER A 353 -53.14 -22.11 35.91
N HIS A 354 -53.28 -23.10 36.79
CA HIS A 354 -54.45 -23.97 36.82
C HIS A 354 -55.31 -23.55 38.01
N GLY A 355 -56.51 -23.07 37.74
CA GLY A 355 -57.46 -22.63 38.74
C GLY A 355 -58.85 -22.53 38.14
N GLY A 356 -59.43 -23.69 37.79
CA GLY A 356 -60.83 -23.79 37.44
C GLY A 356 -61.74 -23.62 38.66
N ARG A 357 -62.84 -22.90 38.44
CA ARG A 357 -64.17 -22.97 39.08
C ARG A 357 -64.27 -22.82 40.61
N HIS A 358 -65.02 -21.80 41.02
CA HIS A 358 -66.15 -22.02 41.92
C HIS A 358 -67.38 -21.22 41.46
N VAL A 359 -68.48 -21.96 41.35
CA VAL A 359 -69.87 -21.52 41.25
C VAL A 359 -70.41 -21.46 42.67
N GLN A 360 -71.18 -20.39 42.94
CA GLN A 360 -71.98 -20.03 44.12
C GLN A 360 -71.25 -19.73 45.42
#